data_AF-E0SN57-F1
#
_entry.id   AF-E0SN57-F1
#
_cell.length_a   1.000
_cell.length_b   1.000
_cell.length_c   1.000
_cell.angle_alpha   90.00
_cell.angle_beta   90.00
_cell.angle_gamma   90.00
#
_symmetry.space_group_name_H-M   'P 1'
#
loop_
_entity.id
_entity.type
_entity.pdbx_description
1 polymer ?
#
loop_
_entity_poly.entity_id
_entity_poly.type
_entity_poly.pdbx_seq_one_letter_code
_entity_poly.pdbx_strand_id
1 'polypeptide(L)'
;MNVFLCKKIWKLFSQMIMACICLVAATSSYAAANDTTFLHPGMLYTMADLNRMKTGVDNKQDLWYKDWQILQANPLANPNYSVNPKEVVYRNDPTYGNAGNAELQNSASAALLLSIEWAIMRNPAYSNAAINILNNWSTTLKAIKGKDAQLAASLYGYKLLNAAEILRYSESGWSSADIGRFTTMMTDVFYPLTSTYGQVNGGWANGNWDAADTVFNLSLGVWSNDLAIYNNAVDYFKNGEGNGSVIHYVQNDSGQLQESGRDQAHAQGGLGLLVMAAQIGYNQRQYHETGADMVSYPNNSYPLVNAAEYIARYNLGYSVPYTPIPGKGYTLADMGRGNSWTPGLTVSPRFRGEFRPIYRSILSLFTAAGVAETSLPYTKEVISRMPIGKFYFDHPSYEGLINATSSSTSNNMYVVLQSVKKSLNGDNTGTLATVIDASSPITVNGVNPSVAGGLQAVYLTKNRFAFRSIQTGKYLSVTANGNVLASADNITSSETFSYNDSGNGNGTLQALSNGRYVIMNADTYQISATATGVNDDSGRWIMLYPKPADLGVIN
;
A
#
# COMPACT_ATOMS: atom_id res chain seq x y z
N MET A 1 -22.92 -35.61 -66.44
CA MET A 1 -22.88 -34.52 -65.43
C MET A 1 -23.82 -34.92 -64.30
N ASN A 2 -23.53 -34.95 -63.00
CA ASN A 2 -22.51 -34.22 -62.24
C ASN A 2 -22.27 -34.86 -60.84
N VAL A 3 -22.18 -36.19 -60.74
CA VAL A 3 -21.96 -36.85 -59.42
C VAL A 3 -20.47 -36.90 -59.04
N PHE A 4 -19.58 -37.00 -60.03
CA PHE A 4 -18.12 -37.01 -59.81
C PHE A 4 -17.56 -35.65 -59.38
N LEU A 5 -18.16 -34.54 -59.84
CA LEU A 5 -17.73 -33.19 -59.44
C LEU A 5 -18.14 -32.89 -57.99
N CYS A 6 -19.33 -33.34 -57.57
CA CYS A 6 -19.85 -33.12 -56.22
C CYS A 6 -19.02 -33.85 -55.15
N LYS A 7 -18.57 -35.09 -55.41
CA LYS A 7 -17.68 -35.82 -54.48
C LYS A 7 -16.26 -35.24 -54.40
N LYS A 8 -15.73 -34.65 -55.48
CA LYS A 8 -14.42 -33.97 -55.46
C LYS A 8 -14.47 -32.64 -54.72
N ILE A 9 -15.55 -31.87 -54.89
CA ILE A 9 -15.75 -30.59 -54.18
C ILE A 9 -15.92 -30.82 -52.68
N TRP A 10 -16.63 -31.88 -52.26
CA TRP A 10 -16.82 -32.17 -50.83
C TRP A 10 -15.56 -32.68 -50.13
N LYS A 11 -14.70 -33.45 -50.83
CA LYS A 11 -13.38 -33.84 -50.30
C LYS A 11 -12.45 -32.63 -50.13
N LEU A 12 -12.42 -31.72 -51.10
CA LEU A 12 -11.62 -30.48 -51.02
C LEU A 12 -12.14 -29.51 -49.96
N PHE A 13 -13.47 -29.38 -49.79
CA PHE A 13 -14.06 -28.56 -48.71
C PHE A 13 -13.79 -29.16 -47.32
N SER A 14 -13.86 -30.48 -47.16
CA SER A 14 -13.57 -31.14 -45.88
C SER A 14 -12.08 -31.05 -45.49
N GLN A 15 -11.17 -31.07 -46.47
CA GLN A 15 -9.73 -30.91 -46.23
C GLN A 15 -9.35 -29.44 -45.99
N MET A 16 -10.01 -28.47 -46.63
CA MET A 16 -9.81 -27.05 -46.34
C MET A 16 -10.39 -26.63 -44.98
N ILE A 17 -11.53 -27.16 -44.56
CA ILE A 17 -12.10 -26.85 -43.23
C ILE A 17 -11.26 -27.49 -42.12
N MET A 18 -10.72 -28.71 -42.32
CA MET A 18 -9.82 -29.33 -41.34
C MET A 18 -8.44 -28.64 -41.31
N ALA A 19 -7.95 -28.12 -42.45
CA ALA A 19 -6.72 -27.31 -42.48
C ALA A 19 -6.92 -25.92 -41.86
N CYS A 20 -8.07 -25.26 -42.04
CA CYS A 20 -8.37 -23.97 -41.40
C CYS A 20 -8.68 -24.09 -39.90
N ILE A 21 -9.20 -25.22 -39.42
CA ILE A 21 -9.41 -25.47 -37.98
C ILE A 21 -8.09 -25.89 -37.30
N CYS A 22 -7.17 -26.54 -38.01
CA CYS A 22 -5.83 -26.86 -37.49
C CYS A 22 -4.80 -25.71 -37.64
N LEU A 23 -5.08 -24.68 -38.43
CA LEU A 23 -4.24 -23.46 -38.53
C LEU A 23 -4.72 -22.29 -37.64
N VAL A 24 -5.88 -22.40 -37.00
CA VAL A 24 -6.36 -21.46 -35.96
C VAL A 24 -6.12 -22.00 -34.54
N ALA A 25 -5.54 -23.19 -34.42
CA ALA A 25 -5.23 -23.84 -33.14
C ALA A 25 -3.74 -24.22 -33.05
N ALA A 26 -2.83 -23.27 -33.29
CA ALA A 26 -1.42 -23.36 -32.86
C ALA A 26 -0.66 -22.02 -33.03
N THR A 27 -1.23 -20.91 -32.57
CA THR A 27 -0.40 -19.81 -32.04
C THR A 27 -0.76 -19.65 -30.57
N SER A 28 -0.60 -20.74 -29.82
CA SER A 28 -0.46 -20.63 -28.38
C SER A 28 0.83 -19.87 -28.15
N SER A 29 0.71 -18.62 -27.70
CA SER A 29 1.81 -17.83 -27.16
C SER A 29 2.41 -18.55 -25.95
N TYR A 30 3.24 -19.56 -26.17
CA TYR A 30 4.00 -20.21 -25.12
C TYR A 30 5.45 -19.74 -25.18
N ALA A 31 5.68 -18.62 -24.50
CA ALA A 31 6.97 -18.32 -23.89
C ALA A 31 6.77 -17.76 -22.47
N ALA A 32 5.79 -18.29 -21.73
CA ALA A 32 5.99 -18.59 -20.31
C ALA A 32 6.49 -20.05 -20.24
N ALA A 33 7.60 -20.35 -20.91
CA ALA A 33 8.12 -21.70 -21.00
C ALA A 33 8.77 -22.07 -19.67
N ASN A 34 8.10 -22.90 -18.87
CA ASN A 34 8.63 -23.86 -17.88
C ASN A 34 10.03 -23.57 -17.30
N ASP A 35 10.26 -22.38 -16.75
CA ASP A 35 11.41 -22.18 -15.87
C ASP A 35 11.01 -22.66 -14.48
N THR A 36 11.76 -23.64 -13.98
CA THR A 36 11.52 -24.25 -12.66
C THR A 36 12.40 -23.63 -11.58
N THR A 37 13.20 -22.62 -11.92
CA THR A 37 14.11 -21.97 -10.97
C THR A 37 13.31 -21.26 -9.88
N PHE A 38 12.37 -20.40 -10.26
CA PHE A 38 11.50 -19.66 -9.34
C PHE A 38 10.02 -19.94 -9.59
N LEU A 39 9.19 -19.77 -8.57
CA LEU A 39 7.74 -19.67 -8.72
C LEU A 39 7.37 -18.38 -9.44
N HIS A 40 6.50 -18.47 -10.45
CA HIS A 40 5.97 -17.34 -11.21
C HIS A 40 4.46 -17.43 -11.48
N PRO A 41 3.68 -16.36 -11.23
CA PRO A 41 4.03 -15.24 -10.34
C PRO A 41 4.36 -15.74 -8.93
N GLY A 42 5.43 -15.21 -8.33
CA GLY A 42 5.89 -15.65 -7.02
C GLY A 42 6.61 -14.58 -6.20
N MET A 43 6.53 -13.30 -6.61
CA MET A 43 6.95 -12.18 -5.76
C MET A 43 5.92 -11.92 -4.66
N LEU A 44 5.18 -10.81 -4.67
CA LEU A 44 4.15 -10.52 -3.66
C LEU A 44 2.77 -11.10 -4.01
N TYR A 45 2.55 -11.42 -5.29
CA TYR A 45 1.25 -11.90 -5.79
C TYR A 45 1.44 -13.24 -6.48
N THR A 46 1.04 -14.33 -5.84
CA THR A 46 1.06 -15.65 -6.50
C THR A 46 -0.17 -15.86 -7.38
N MET A 47 -0.11 -16.81 -8.31
CA MET A 47 -1.31 -17.21 -9.08
C MET A 47 -2.47 -17.65 -8.16
N ALA A 48 -2.16 -18.28 -7.03
CA ALA A 48 -3.16 -18.67 -6.04
C ALA A 48 -3.83 -17.44 -5.38
N ASP A 49 -3.05 -16.40 -5.08
CA ASP A 49 -3.57 -15.14 -4.54
C ASP A 49 -4.49 -14.45 -5.55
N LEU A 50 -4.05 -14.32 -6.81
CA LEU A 50 -4.84 -13.69 -7.87
C LEU A 50 -6.17 -14.42 -8.11
N ASN A 51 -6.15 -15.77 -8.12
CA ASN A 51 -7.36 -16.57 -8.26
C ASN A 51 -8.30 -16.44 -7.04
N ARG A 52 -7.74 -16.32 -5.83
CA ARG A 52 -8.52 -16.05 -4.61
C ARG A 52 -9.20 -14.69 -4.69
N MET A 53 -8.48 -13.64 -5.10
CA MET A 53 -9.05 -12.30 -5.30
C MET A 53 -10.20 -12.34 -6.31
N LYS A 54 -9.97 -12.95 -7.48
CA LYS A 54 -10.98 -13.10 -8.52
C LYS A 54 -12.22 -13.81 -8.00
N THR A 55 -12.04 -14.95 -7.34
CA THR A 55 -13.15 -15.74 -6.79
C THR A 55 -13.95 -14.96 -5.75
N GLY A 56 -13.28 -14.20 -4.87
CA GLY A 56 -13.94 -13.35 -3.89
C GLY A 56 -14.77 -12.23 -4.54
N VAL A 57 -14.24 -11.61 -5.60
CA VAL A 57 -14.93 -10.55 -6.35
C VAL A 57 -16.12 -11.11 -7.15
N ASP A 58 -15.93 -12.18 -7.93
CA ASP A 58 -16.98 -12.79 -8.77
C ASP A 58 -18.17 -13.25 -7.93
N ASN A 59 -17.90 -13.78 -6.73
CA ASN A 59 -18.92 -14.22 -5.78
C ASN A 59 -19.44 -13.10 -4.86
N LYS A 60 -18.99 -11.86 -5.05
CA LYS A 60 -19.36 -10.70 -4.22
C LYS A 60 -19.16 -10.94 -2.71
N GLN A 61 -18.13 -11.69 -2.34
CA GLN A 61 -17.82 -11.96 -0.95
C GLN A 61 -17.41 -10.66 -0.24
N ASP A 62 -17.92 -10.49 0.98
CA ASP A 62 -17.66 -9.28 1.75
C ASP A 62 -16.15 -9.12 2.03
N LEU A 63 -15.70 -7.87 2.23
CA LEU A 63 -14.29 -7.44 2.17
C LEU A 63 -13.69 -7.45 0.76
N TRP A 64 -13.55 -8.59 0.09
CA TRP A 64 -12.97 -8.63 -1.27
C TRP A 64 -13.71 -7.71 -2.23
N TYR A 65 -15.03 -7.86 -2.28
CA TYR A 65 -15.86 -7.10 -3.22
C TYR A 65 -15.90 -5.61 -2.87
N LYS A 66 -16.06 -5.26 -1.59
CA LYS A 66 -16.09 -3.85 -1.16
C LYS A 66 -14.76 -3.15 -1.38
N ASP A 67 -13.66 -3.83 -1.09
CA ASP A 67 -12.31 -3.27 -1.26
C ASP A 67 -11.97 -3.12 -2.75
N TRP A 68 -12.35 -4.10 -3.58
CA TRP A 68 -12.29 -3.98 -5.04
C TRP A 68 -13.15 -2.83 -5.59
N GLN A 69 -14.34 -2.58 -5.03
CA GLN A 69 -15.15 -1.41 -5.41
C GLN A 69 -14.47 -0.07 -5.09
N ILE A 70 -13.63 -0.02 -4.05
CA ILE A 70 -12.83 1.16 -3.72
C ILE A 70 -11.63 1.27 -4.66
N LEU A 71 -10.96 0.14 -4.95
CA LEU A 71 -9.90 0.06 -5.97
C LEU A 71 -10.38 0.62 -7.31
N GLN A 72 -11.55 0.20 -7.79
CA GLN A 72 -12.12 0.68 -9.06
C GLN A 72 -12.39 2.18 -9.10
N ALA A 73 -12.57 2.82 -7.94
CA ALA A 73 -12.76 4.26 -7.86
C ALA A 73 -11.43 5.03 -7.85
N ASN A 74 -10.29 4.36 -7.68
CA ASN A 74 -8.97 5.00 -7.69
C ASN A 74 -8.60 5.44 -9.12
N PRO A 75 -8.25 6.72 -9.35
CA PRO A 75 -7.79 7.19 -10.65
C PRO A 75 -6.60 6.43 -11.22
N LEU A 76 -5.74 5.86 -10.38
CA LEU A 76 -4.59 5.04 -10.80
C LEU A 76 -5.00 3.64 -11.27
N ALA A 77 -6.20 3.16 -10.94
CA ALA A 77 -6.76 1.91 -11.45
C ALA A 77 -7.64 2.12 -12.70
N ASN A 78 -7.66 3.33 -13.27
CA ASN A 78 -8.46 3.64 -14.46
C ASN A 78 -7.72 3.19 -15.74
N PRO A 79 -8.34 2.38 -16.62
CA PRO A 79 -7.70 1.92 -17.86
C PRO A 79 -7.39 3.04 -18.86
N ASN A 80 -7.89 4.26 -18.64
CA ASN A 80 -7.54 5.46 -19.41
C ASN A 80 -6.43 6.31 -18.76
N TYR A 81 -5.66 5.74 -17.81
CA TYR A 81 -4.54 6.42 -17.18
C TYR A 81 -3.54 6.94 -18.22
N SER A 82 -3.23 8.25 -18.16
CA SER A 82 -2.32 8.90 -19.09
C SER A 82 -0.88 8.83 -18.59
N VAL A 83 0.00 8.24 -19.38
CA VAL A 83 1.42 8.04 -19.05
C VAL A 83 2.24 9.23 -19.53
N ASN A 84 3.10 9.77 -18.67
CA ASN A 84 3.99 10.91 -18.98
C ASN A 84 5.43 10.57 -18.56
N PRO A 85 6.12 9.69 -19.31
CA PRO A 85 7.46 9.23 -18.93
C PRO A 85 8.49 10.36 -19.02
N LYS A 86 9.49 10.33 -18.15
CA LYS A 86 10.61 11.30 -18.12
C LYS A 86 11.92 10.57 -18.37
N GLU A 87 12.83 11.22 -19.12
CA GLU A 87 14.17 10.66 -19.33
C GLU A 87 14.98 10.61 -18.03
N VAL A 88 14.82 11.61 -17.17
CA VAL A 88 15.44 11.64 -15.84
C VAL A 88 14.37 11.96 -14.81
N VAL A 89 14.34 11.19 -13.74
CA VAL A 89 13.50 11.42 -12.56
C VAL A 89 14.39 11.87 -11.41
N TYR A 90 14.00 12.95 -10.74
CA TYR A 90 14.72 13.49 -9.58
C TYR A 90 13.87 13.32 -8.33
N ARG A 91 14.47 12.86 -7.23
CA ARG A 91 13.84 12.84 -5.91
C ARG A 91 14.78 13.45 -4.88
N ASN A 92 14.33 14.53 -4.25
CA ASN A 92 15.12 15.32 -3.29
C ASN A 92 16.48 15.76 -3.87
N ASP A 93 16.48 16.21 -5.12
CA ASP A 93 17.67 16.75 -5.77
C ASP A 93 17.88 18.24 -5.41
N PRO A 94 19.11 18.69 -5.12
CA PRO A 94 19.37 20.07 -4.73
C PRO A 94 19.09 21.10 -5.84
N THR A 95 19.11 20.70 -7.10
CA THR A 95 18.92 21.59 -8.26
C THR A 95 17.54 21.40 -8.88
N TYR A 96 17.14 20.14 -9.07
CA TYR A 96 15.92 19.78 -9.82
C TYR A 96 14.75 19.36 -8.93
N GLY A 97 14.94 19.36 -7.60
CA GLY A 97 13.90 19.03 -6.63
C GLY A 97 13.32 17.63 -6.85
N ASN A 98 12.03 17.56 -7.16
CA ASN A 98 11.27 16.33 -7.37
C ASN A 98 10.75 16.16 -8.81
N ALA A 99 11.41 16.77 -9.80
CA ALA A 99 10.97 16.70 -11.20
C ALA A 99 10.84 15.25 -11.68
N GLY A 100 9.65 14.87 -12.18
CA GLY A 100 9.38 13.51 -12.66
C GLY A 100 9.05 12.48 -11.58
N ASN A 101 9.21 12.80 -10.29
CA ASN A 101 9.02 11.83 -9.21
C ASN A 101 7.56 11.37 -9.09
N ALA A 102 6.61 12.31 -9.18
CA ALA A 102 5.19 11.99 -9.10
C ALA A 102 4.74 11.16 -10.30
N GLU A 103 5.25 11.47 -11.50
CA GLU A 103 4.95 10.72 -12.72
C GLU A 103 5.39 9.25 -12.60
N LEU A 104 6.62 9.00 -12.10
CA LEU A 104 7.11 7.63 -11.93
C LEU A 104 6.39 6.90 -10.78
N GLN A 105 6.20 7.55 -9.62
CA GLN A 105 5.51 6.95 -8.47
C GLN A 105 4.06 6.56 -8.81
N ASN A 106 3.33 7.45 -9.48
CA ASN A 106 1.95 7.21 -9.91
C ASN A 106 1.89 6.13 -10.98
N SER A 107 2.82 6.13 -11.94
CA SER A 107 2.89 5.10 -12.98
C SER A 107 3.18 3.72 -12.41
N ALA A 108 4.13 3.60 -11.47
CA ALA A 108 4.43 2.35 -10.80
C ALA A 108 3.23 1.79 -10.03
N SER A 109 2.51 2.67 -9.32
CA SER A 109 1.29 2.28 -8.61
C SER A 109 0.16 1.94 -9.59
N ALA A 110 -0.04 2.72 -10.65
CA ALA A 110 -1.05 2.46 -11.67
C ALA A 110 -0.80 1.13 -12.39
N ALA A 111 0.44 0.84 -12.80
CA ALA A 111 0.78 -0.44 -13.43
C ALA A 111 0.40 -1.63 -12.54
N LEU A 112 0.71 -1.57 -11.24
CA LEU A 112 0.34 -2.62 -10.30
C LEU A 112 -1.17 -2.75 -10.15
N LEU A 113 -1.89 -1.65 -9.89
CA LEU A 113 -3.35 -1.69 -9.72
C LEU A 113 -4.07 -2.18 -10.99
N LEU A 114 -3.66 -1.73 -12.17
CA LEU A 114 -4.19 -2.16 -13.46
C LEU A 114 -3.89 -3.64 -13.74
N SER A 115 -2.71 -4.14 -13.34
CA SER A 115 -2.39 -5.57 -13.47
C SER A 115 -3.25 -6.47 -12.56
N ILE A 116 -3.60 -5.98 -11.36
CA ILE A 116 -4.54 -6.65 -10.45
C ILE A 116 -5.96 -6.63 -11.02
N GLU A 117 -6.43 -5.49 -11.55
CA GLU A 117 -7.72 -5.42 -12.26
C GLU A 117 -7.76 -6.37 -13.46
N TRP A 118 -6.68 -6.47 -14.23
CA TRP A 118 -6.56 -7.45 -15.31
C TRP A 118 -6.72 -8.89 -14.78
N ALA A 119 -6.02 -9.25 -13.71
CA ALA A 119 -6.08 -10.60 -13.15
C ALA A 119 -7.51 -10.98 -12.66
N ILE A 120 -8.23 -10.02 -12.09
CA ILE A 120 -9.60 -10.19 -11.57
C ILE A 120 -10.63 -10.21 -12.71
N MET A 121 -10.63 -9.15 -13.53
CA MET A 121 -11.69 -8.86 -14.51
C MET A 121 -11.48 -9.55 -15.85
N ARG A 122 -10.22 -9.89 -16.19
CA ARG A 122 -9.82 -10.40 -17.51
C ARG A 122 -10.28 -9.53 -18.68
N ASN A 123 -10.44 -8.23 -18.43
CA ASN A 123 -10.76 -7.24 -19.45
C ASN A 123 -9.46 -6.65 -20.04
N PRO A 124 -9.20 -6.81 -21.35
CA PRO A 124 -7.96 -6.36 -21.99
C PRO A 124 -7.67 -4.86 -21.86
N ALA A 125 -8.66 -4.02 -21.58
CA ALA A 125 -8.42 -2.60 -21.35
C ALA A 125 -7.42 -2.35 -20.21
N TYR A 126 -7.47 -3.16 -19.14
CA TYR A 126 -6.57 -3.04 -18.00
C TYR A 126 -5.15 -3.54 -18.30
N SER A 127 -5.02 -4.70 -18.94
CA SER A 127 -3.69 -5.21 -19.34
C SER A 127 -3.02 -4.30 -20.35
N ASN A 128 -3.76 -3.80 -21.36
CA ASN A 128 -3.24 -2.86 -22.35
C ASN A 128 -2.74 -1.57 -21.70
N ALA A 129 -3.48 -1.03 -20.73
CA ALA A 129 -3.08 0.18 -20.01
C ALA A 129 -1.82 -0.05 -19.16
N ALA A 130 -1.73 -1.17 -18.45
CA ALA A 130 -0.55 -1.54 -17.66
C ALA A 130 0.68 -1.77 -18.55
N ILE A 131 0.54 -2.54 -19.64
CA ILE A 131 1.59 -2.75 -20.64
C ILE A 131 2.06 -1.42 -21.23
N ASN A 132 1.13 -0.51 -21.56
CA ASN A 132 1.46 0.82 -22.07
C ASN A 132 2.34 1.60 -21.08
N ILE A 133 2.04 1.55 -19.77
CA ILE A 133 2.89 2.17 -18.74
C ILE A 133 4.30 1.57 -18.76
N LEU A 134 4.42 0.24 -18.64
CA LEU A 134 5.71 -0.44 -18.56
C LEU A 134 6.55 -0.18 -19.81
N ASN A 135 5.93 -0.25 -20.99
CA ASN A 135 6.59 -0.01 -22.27
C ASN A 135 7.09 1.43 -22.39
N ASN A 136 6.25 2.43 -22.12
CA ASN A 136 6.63 3.84 -22.28
C ASN A 136 7.77 4.24 -21.33
N TRP A 137 7.74 3.80 -20.07
CA TRP A 137 8.87 4.05 -19.16
C TRP A 137 10.13 3.31 -19.60
N SER A 138 10.03 2.05 -20.02
CA SER A 138 11.20 1.28 -20.49
C SER A 138 11.87 1.85 -21.74
N THR A 139 11.13 2.60 -22.56
CA THR A 139 11.68 3.26 -23.76
C THR A 139 12.30 4.63 -23.46
N THR A 140 12.00 5.24 -22.31
CA THR A 140 12.29 6.66 -22.07
C THR A 140 13.21 6.88 -20.89
N LEU A 141 13.03 6.16 -19.77
CA LEU A 141 13.79 6.41 -18.54
C LEU A 141 15.25 6.03 -18.70
N LYS A 142 16.14 6.96 -18.41
CA LYS A 142 17.60 6.79 -18.48
C LYS A 142 18.28 6.91 -17.12
N ALA A 143 17.69 7.63 -16.16
CA ALA A 143 18.27 7.80 -14.84
C ALA A 143 17.24 8.20 -13.77
N ILE A 144 17.50 7.77 -12.53
CA ILE A 144 16.88 8.30 -11.32
C ILE A 144 17.99 8.97 -10.50
N LYS A 145 17.76 10.21 -10.05
CA LYS A 145 18.77 11.07 -9.41
C LYS A 145 18.23 11.80 -8.18
N GLY A 146 19.13 12.41 -7.43
CA GLY A 146 18.83 13.14 -6.18
C GLY A 146 19.18 12.33 -4.93
N LYS A 147 19.05 12.97 -3.76
CA LYS A 147 19.47 12.37 -2.48
C LYS A 147 18.66 11.15 -2.09
N ASP A 148 17.45 11.03 -2.61
CA ASP A 148 16.51 9.94 -2.32
C ASP A 148 16.30 9.04 -3.56
N ALA A 149 17.22 9.08 -4.54
CA ALA A 149 17.13 8.32 -5.78
C ALA A 149 17.00 6.81 -5.55
N GLN A 150 17.79 6.28 -4.62
CA GLN A 150 17.74 4.87 -4.22
C GLN A 150 16.34 4.53 -3.68
N LEU A 151 15.79 5.31 -2.75
CA LEU A 151 14.46 5.06 -2.21
C LEU A 151 13.35 5.13 -3.28
N ALA A 152 13.48 6.02 -4.29
CA ALA A 152 12.60 6.02 -5.46
C ALA A 152 12.72 4.73 -6.27
N ALA A 153 13.94 4.31 -6.60
CA ALA A 153 14.19 3.09 -7.33
C ALA A 153 13.57 1.87 -6.61
N SER A 154 13.79 1.77 -5.30
CA SER A 154 13.28 0.66 -4.50
C SER A 154 11.76 0.59 -4.47
N LEU A 155 11.10 1.66 -4.01
CA LEU A 155 9.65 1.68 -3.78
C LEU A 155 8.84 1.62 -5.08
N TYR A 156 9.35 2.23 -6.16
CA TYR A 156 8.65 2.24 -7.44
C TYR A 156 8.98 0.98 -8.25
N GLY A 157 10.23 0.53 -8.18
CA GLY A 157 10.73 -0.60 -8.93
C GLY A 157 10.08 -1.92 -8.52
N TYR A 158 9.87 -2.18 -7.22
CA TYR A 158 9.21 -3.44 -6.81
C TYR A 158 7.78 -3.50 -7.34
N LYS A 159 7.06 -2.37 -7.39
CA LYS A 159 5.69 -2.30 -7.93
C LYS A 159 5.68 -2.57 -9.43
N LEU A 160 6.62 -1.98 -10.17
CA LEU A 160 6.79 -2.24 -11.61
C LEU A 160 7.11 -3.71 -11.88
N LEU A 161 7.99 -4.33 -11.09
CA LEU A 161 8.35 -5.76 -11.21
C LEU A 161 7.15 -6.67 -10.92
N ASN A 162 6.38 -6.41 -9.86
CA ASN A 162 5.19 -7.19 -9.54
C ASN A 162 4.10 -7.04 -10.62
N ALA A 163 3.90 -5.83 -11.15
CA ALA A 163 2.98 -5.60 -12.27
C ALA A 163 3.42 -6.36 -13.53
N ALA A 164 4.71 -6.28 -13.86
CA ALA A 164 5.32 -6.98 -14.98
C ALA A 164 5.19 -8.50 -14.86
N GLU A 165 5.42 -9.06 -13.67
CA GLU A 165 5.28 -10.48 -13.40
C GLU A 165 3.85 -10.96 -13.59
N ILE A 166 2.86 -10.24 -13.02
CA ILE A 166 1.45 -10.56 -13.20
C ILE A 166 1.12 -10.59 -14.70
N LEU A 167 1.47 -9.55 -15.46
CA LEU A 167 1.16 -9.48 -16.89
C LEU A 167 1.84 -10.60 -17.69
N ARG A 168 3.13 -10.85 -17.45
CA ARG A 168 3.93 -11.86 -18.17
C ARG A 168 3.36 -13.26 -18.01
N TYR A 169 2.85 -13.60 -16.82
CA TYR A 169 2.41 -14.95 -16.49
C TYR A 169 0.88 -15.09 -16.35
N SER A 170 0.10 -14.18 -16.94
CA SER A 170 -1.38 -14.24 -16.91
C SER A 170 -2.03 -14.05 -18.29
N GLU A 171 -1.32 -14.42 -19.36
CA GLU A 171 -1.82 -14.37 -20.75
C GLU A 171 -2.24 -12.96 -21.21
N SER A 172 -1.55 -11.92 -20.73
CA SER A 172 -1.86 -10.53 -21.06
C SER A 172 -1.58 -10.13 -22.52
N GLY A 173 -0.81 -10.93 -23.25
CA GLY A 173 -0.33 -10.62 -24.60
C GLY A 173 0.90 -9.70 -24.66
N TRP A 174 1.55 -9.42 -23.53
CA TRP A 174 2.77 -8.61 -23.50
C TRP A 174 3.91 -9.26 -24.30
N SER A 175 4.52 -8.51 -25.22
CA SER A 175 5.48 -9.08 -26.17
C SER A 175 6.84 -9.36 -25.54
N SER A 176 7.51 -10.43 -25.97
CA SER A 176 8.84 -10.80 -25.46
C SER A 176 9.90 -9.71 -25.68
N ALA A 177 9.81 -8.96 -26.78
CA ALA A 177 10.72 -7.86 -27.07
C ALA A 177 10.53 -6.70 -26.07
N ASP A 178 9.29 -6.40 -25.69
CA ASP A 178 8.99 -5.38 -24.70
C ASP A 178 9.41 -5.80 -23.29
N ILE A 179 9.18 -7.06 -22.94
CA ILE A 179 9.67 -7.68 -21.69
C ILE A 179 11.20 -7.55 -21.58
N GLY A 180 11.92 -7.78 -22.68
CA GLY A 180 13.37 -7.60 -22.73
C GLY A 180 13.79 -6.16 -22.43
N ARG A 181 13.15 -5.16 -23.07
CA ARG A 181 13.45 -3.74 -22.81
C ARG A 181 13.11 -3.32 -21.38
N PHE A 182 11.98 -3.78 -20.86
CA PHE A 182 11.62 -3.54 -19.47
C PHE A 182 12.67 -4.11 -18.51
N THR A 183 13.12 -5.34 -18.77
CA THR A 183 14.19 -5.99 -17.98
C THR A 183 15.46 -5.14 -17.99
N THR A 184 15.89 -4.64 -19.15
CA THR A 184 17.03 -3.73 -19.27
C THR A 184 16.85 -2.45 -18.44
N MET A 185 15.66 -1.84 -18.45
CA MET A 185 15.41 -0.67 -17.59
C MET A 185 15.60 -1.02 -16.11
N MET A 186 15.06 -2.15 -15.65
CA MET A 186 15.17 -2.57 -14.25
C MET A 186 16.62 -2.88 -13.85
N THR A 187 17.41 -3.49 -14.74
CA THR A 187 18.82 -3.83 -14.46
C THR A 187 19.76 -2.63 -14.58
N ASP A 188 19.53 -1.72 -15.51
CA ASP A 188 20.51 -0.68 -15.85
C ASP A 188 20.22 0.65 -15.12
N VAL A 189 18.96 0.92 -14.79
CA VAL A 189 18.55 2.17 -14.13
C VAL A 189 18.24 1.97 -12.65
N PHE A 190 17.54 0.90 -12.30
CA PHE A 190 17.07 0.69 -10.92
C PHE A 190 18.10 -0.05 -10.07
N TYR A 191 18.54 -1.23 -10.51
CA TYR A 191 19.42 -2.11 -9.71
C TYR A 191 20.73 -1.47 -9.23
N PRO A 192 21.44 -0.60 -9.99
CA PRO A 192 22.66 0.03 -9.50
C PRO A 192 22.42 0.94 -8.29
N LEU A 193 21.20 1.47 -8.14
CA LEU A 193 20.83 2.27 -6.97
C LEU A 193 20.49 1.39 -5.77
N THR A 194 19.80 0.26 -5.99
CA THR A 194 19.27 -0.60 -4.91
C THR A 194 20.25 -1.64 -4.40
N SER A 195 21.27 -1.99 -5.18
CA SER A 195 22.36 -2.88 -4.76
C SER A 195 23.29 -2.27 -3.70
N THR A 196 23.08 -0.99 -3.37
CA THR A 196 23.80 -0.28 -2.29
C THR A 196 23.24 -0.55 -0.90
N TYR A 197 22.01 -1.09 -0.81
CA TYR A 197 21.32 -1.39 0.44
C TYR A 197 21.36 -0.26 1.50
N GLY A 198 20.89 0.92 1.13
CA GLY A 198 20.84 2.07 2.04
C GLY A 198 22.20 2.72 2.39
N GLN A 199 23.32 2.23 1.84
CA GLN A 199 24.61 2.92 1.93
C GLN A 199 24.68 4.04 0.87
N VAL A 200 24.14 5.21 1.22
CA VAL A 200 23.95 6.35 0.31
C VAL A 200 24.40 7.66 0.95
N ASN A 201 24.64 8.69 0.12
CA ASN A 201 24.96 10.05 0.60
C ASN A 201 26.15 10.11 1.59
N GLY A 202 27.10 9.17 1.50
CA GLY A 202 28.29 9.11 2.36
C GLY A 202 28.08 8.40 3.71
N GLY A 203 26.94 7.72 3.93
CA GLY A 203 26.66 7.01 5.18
C GLY A 203 25.54 6.00 5.07
N TRP A 204 25.06 5.53 6.22
CA TRP A 204 23.90 4.63 6.32
C TRP A 204 22.61 5.44 6.43
N ALA A 205 21.63 5.11 5.60
CA ALA A 205 20.27 5.62 5.72
C ALA A 205 19.52 4.97 6.90
N ASN A 206 18.32 5.48 7.18
CA ASN A 206 17.38 4.83 8.10
C ASN A 206 16.88 3.49 7.53
N GLY A 207 16.58 2.53 8.41
CA GLY A 207 16.43 1.13 8.01
C GLY A 207 15.28 0.84 7.04
N ASN A 208 14.30 1.73 6.92
CA ASN A 208 13.26 1.58 5.89
C ASN A 208 13.81 1.70 4.45
N TRP A 209 14.98 2.31 4.22
CA TRP A 209 15.59 2.46 2.89
C TRP A 209 16.15 1.13 2.39
N ASP A 210 16.94 0.47 3.23
CA ASP A 210 17.57 -0.83 2.98
C ASP A 210 16.52 -1.95 2.97
N ALA A 211 15.47 -1.84 3.79
CA ALA A 211 14.33 -2.75 3.72
C ALA A 211 13.62 -2.65 2.35
N ALA A 212 13.50 -1.44 1.78
CA ALA A 212 12.94 -1.25 0.44
C ALA A 212 13.86 -1.83 -0.65
N ASP A 213 15.19 -1.66 -0.53
CA ASP A 213 16.16 -2.28 -1.42
C ASP A 213 16.03 -3.79 -1.45
N THR A 214 15.88 -4.39 -0.27
CA THR A 214 15.72 -5.84 -0.12
C THR A 214 14.50 -6.35 -0.88
N VAL A 215 13.35 -5.68 -0.76
CA VAL A 215 12.12 -6.06 -1.50
C VAL A 215 12.34 -5.95 -3.01
N PHE A 216 12.98 -4.87 -3.47
CA PHE A 216 13.30 -4.70 -4.88
C PHE A 216 14.26 -5.79 -5.39
N ASN A 217 15.37 -6.03 -4.70
CA ASN A 217 16.41 -6.98 -5.14
C ASN A 217 15.87 -8.42 -5.11
N LEU A 218 15.06 -8.81 -4.12
CA LEU A 218 14.35 -10.10 -4.13
C LEU A 218 13.42 -10.21 -5.35
N SER A 219 12.63 -9.15 -5.62
CA SER A 219 11.72 -9.11 -6.77
C SER A 219 12.48 -9.19 -8.10
N LEU A 220 13.63 -8.52 -8.21
CA LEU A 220 14.46 -8.55 -9.42
C LEU A 220 15.10 -9.93 -9.63
N GLY A 221 15.59 -10.55 -8.55
CA GLY A 221 16.13 -11.91 -8.59
C GLY A 221 15.09 -12.91 -9.10
N VAL A 222 13.87 -12.85 -8.57
CA VAL A 222 12.74 -13.65 -9.08
C VAL A 222 12.46 -13.31 -10.56
N TRP A 223 12.27 -12.04 -10.91
CA TRP A 223 11.93 -11.60 -12.28
C TRP A 223 12.91 -12.09 -13.35
N SER A 224 14.20 -12.00 -13.05
CA SER A 224 15.30 -12.32 -13.96
C SER A 224 15.72 -13.79 -13.88
N ASN A 225 15.10 -14.59 -13.01
CA ASN A 225 15.57 -15.92 -12.63
C ASN A 225 17.05 -15.92 -12.18
N ASP A 226 17.47 -14.86 -11.48
CA ASP A 226 18.84 -14.66 -11.01
C ASP A 226 18.96 -15.02 -9.52
N LEU A 227 19.45 -16.23 -9.27
CA LEU A 227 19.65 -16.75 -7.92
C LEU A 227 20.74 -16.00 -7.15
N ALA A 228 21.71 -15.37 -7.82
CA ALA A 228 22.76 -14.61 -7.14
C ALA A 228 22.20 -13.31 -6.56
N ILE A 229 21.40 -12.57 -7.35
CA ILE A 229 20.70 -11.37 -6.87
C ILE A 229 19.73 -11.74 -5.73
N TYR A 230 18.95 -12.82 -5.91
CA TYR A 230 18.03 -13.29 -4.89
C TYR A 230 18.74 -13.65 -3.57
N ASN A 231 19.76 -14.51 -3.63
CA ASN A 231 20.48 -14.95 -2.43
C ASN A 231 21.25 -13.80 -1.76
N ASN A 232 21.76 -12.84 -2.52
CA ASN A 232 22.36 -11.64 -1.95
C ASN A 232 21.34 -10.81 -1.16
N ALA A 233 20.10 -10.67 -1.66
CA ALA A 233 19.04 -9.96 -0.96
C ALA A 233 18.53 -10.73 0.28
N VAL A 234 18.46 -12.07 0.20
CA VAL A 234 18.17 -12.94 1.35
C VAL A 234 19.24 -12.77 2.44
N ASP A 235 20.52 -12.80 2.07
CA ASP A 235 21.62 -12.61 3.02
C ASP A 235 21.58 -11.20 3.64
N TYR A 236 21.31 -10.16 2.84
CA TYR A 236 21.16 -8.81 3.36
C TYR A 236 19.97 -8.70 4.34
N PHE A 237 18.83 -9.30 4.04
CA PHE A 237 17.70 -9.34 4.98
C PHE A 237 18.11 -9.91 6.34
N LYS A 238 18.88 -11.00 6.34
CA LYS A 238 19.26 -11.76 7.54
C LYS A 238 20.42 -11.14 8.30
N ASN A 239 21.47 -10.76 7.58
CA ASN A 239 22.80 -10.45 8.09
C ASN A 239 23.32 -9.09 7.60
N GLY A 240 22.47 -8.35 6.87
CA GLY A 240 22.82 -7.07 6.28
C GLY A 240 23.40 -6.12 7.31
N GLU A 241 24.47 -5.46 6.90
CA GLU A 241 25.24 -4.59 7.74
C GLU A 241 24.50 -3.31 8.11
N GLY A 242 23.57 -2.84 7.28
CA GLY A 242 22.82 -1.60 7.48
C GLY A 242 21.68 -1.70 8.48
N ASN A 243 20.87 -0.63 8.56
CA ASN A 243 19.79 -0.51 9.54
C ASN A 243 18.56 -1.36 9.19
N GLY A 244 18.42 -1.75 7.92
CA GLY A 244 17.27 -2.46 7.37
C GLY A 244 17.40 -3.98 7.28
N SER A 245 18.39 -4.60 7.92
CA SER A 245 18.37 -6.06 8.16
C SER A 245 17.45 -6.38 9.34
N VAL A 246 16.85 -7.56 9.38
CA VAL A 246 15.86 -7.90 10.42
C VAL A 246 16.45 -7.85 11.83
N ILE A 247 17.73 -8.21 11.99
CA ILE A 247 18.46 -8.20 13.27
C ILE A 247 18.83 -6.79 13.75
N HIS A 248 18.92 -5.80 12.86
CA HIS A 248 19.18 -4.40 13.22
C HIS A 248 17.90 -3.57 13.30
N TYR A 249 16.90 -3.88 12.48
CA TYR A 249 15.64 -3.15 12.44
C TYR A 249 14.77 -3.46 13.66
N VAL A 250 14.71 -4.73 14.07
CA VAL A 250 14.09 -5.15 15.34
C VAL A 250 15.16 -5.13 16.43
N GLN A 251 15.19 -4.07 17.21
CA GLN A 251 16.34 -3.73 18.07
C GLN A 251 16.39 -4.48 19.40
N ASN A 252 15.27 -5.09 19.83
CA ASN A 252 15.21 -5.83 21.08
C ASN A 252 14.05 -6.83 21.10
N ASP A 253 14.04 -7.70 22.12
CA ASP A 253 13.03 -8.76 22.30
C ASP A 253 11.60 -8.22 22.49
N SER A 254 11.45 -6.95 22.88
CA SER A 254 10.13 -6.32 22.97
C SER A 254 9.53 -6.00 21.59
N GLY A 255 10.30 -6.14 20.50
CA GLY A 255 9.87 -5.80 19.14
C GLY A 255 10.07 -4.33 18.77
N GLN A 256 10.84 -3.57 19.55
CA GLN A 256 11.09 -2.16 19.23
C GLN A 256 11.77 -2.04 17.86
N LEU A 257 11.21 -1.17 17.01
CA LEU A 257 11.76 -0.88 15.69
C LEU A 257 12.79 0.26 15.74
N GLN A 258 13.79 0.22 14.87
CA GLN A 258 14.84 1.24 14.72
C GLN A 258 14.29 2.67 14.50
N GLU A 259 13.12 2.77 13.87
CA GLU A 259 12.46 4.06 13.60
C GLU A 259 11.38 4.43 14.63
N SER A 260 11.20 3.66 15.70
CA SER A 260 10.17 3.92 16.73
C SER A 260 10.29 5.31 17.37
N GLY A 261 11.53 5.83 17.50
CA GLY A 261 11.79 7.17 18.04
C GLY A 261 11.72 8.29 16.99
N ARG A 262 11.57 7.97 15.70
CA ARG A 262 11.46 8.95 14.61
C ARG A 262 10.03 9.39 14.45
N ASP A 263 9.19 8.48 13.96
CA ASP A 263 7.74 8.60 13.89
C ASP A 263 7.10 7.26 13.53
N GLN A 264 5.80 7.16 13.77
CA GLN A 264 5.07 5.92 13.57
C GLN A 264 4.81 5.58 12.11
N ALA A 265 4.86 6.57 11.21
CA ALA A 265 4.71 6.32 9.79
C ALA A 265 5.94 5.55 9.28
N HIS A 266 7.16 5.98 9.59
CA HIS A 266 8.36 5.29 9.10
C HIS A 266 8.62 3.95 9.79
N ALA A 267 8.32 3.83 11.09
CA ALA A 267 8.41 2.55 11.80
C ALA A 267 7.50 1.47 11.17
N GLN A 268 6.22 1.80 10.94
CA GLN A 268 5.32 0.91 10.19
C GLN A 268 5.82 0.69 8.76
N GLY A 269 6.44 1.70 8.16
CA GLY A 269 6.96 1.65 6.80
C GLY A 269 8.03 0.57 6.61
N GLY A 270 9.09 0.61 7.41
CA GLY A 270 10.17 -0.38 7.33
C GLY A 270 9.71 -1.78 7.79
N LEU A 271 8.85 -1.88 8.81
CA LEU A 271 8.25 -3.16 9.20
C LEU A 271 7.51 -3.80 8.02
N GLY A 272 6.64 -3.03 7.34
CA GLY A 272 5.88 -3.54 6.19
C GLY A 272 6.79 -3.99 5.04
N LEU A 273 7.92 -3.28 4.81
CA LEU A 273 8.90 -3.66 3.78
C LEU A 273 9.62 -4.98 4.14
N LEU A 274 10.01 -5.17 5.41
CA LEU A 274 10.60 -6.42 5.87
C LEU A 274 9.61 -7.60 5.81
N VAL A 275 8.34 -7.35 6.14
CA VAL A 275 7.28 -8.35 6.01
C VAL A 275 7.06 -8.72 4.54
N MET A 276 7.11 -7.76 3.61
CA MET A 276 7.06 -8.02 2.17
C MET A 276 8.27 -8.84 1.69
N ALA A 277 9.49 -8.52 2.16
CA ALA A 277 10.68 -9.31 1.85
C ALA A 277 10.52 -10.76 2.32
N ALA A 278 10.06 -10.95 3.57
CA ALA A 278 9.77 -12.27 4.12
C ALA A 278 8.65 -13.00 3.36
N GLN A 279 7.63 -12.29 2.86
CA GLN A 279 6.57 -12.85 2.02
C GLN A 279 7.13 -13.39 0.69
N ILE A 280 8.06 -12.68 0.04
CA ILE A 280 8.70 -13.16 -1.20
C ILE A 280 9.50 -14.44 -0.90
N GLY A 281 10.29 -14.45 0.18
CA GLY A 281 10.98 -15.65 0.66
C GLY A 281 10.02 -16.82 0.92
N TYR A 282 8.92 -16.55 1.62
CA TYR A 282 7.88 -17.53 1.89
C TYR A 282 7.25 -18.07 0.60
N ASN A 283 6.91 -17.22 -0.37
CA ASN A 283 6.33 -17.66 -1.64
C ASN A 283 7.29 -18.58 -2.42
N GLN A 284 8.59 -18.33 -2.33
CA GLN A 284 9.64 -19.11 -3.00
C GLN A 284 10.12 -20.34 -2.20
N ARG A 285 9.58 -20.60 -1.00
CA ARG A 285 10.09 -21.63 -0.07
C ARG A 285 10.18 -23.06 -0.62
N GLN A 286 9.38 -23.40 -1.63
CA GLN A 286 9.44 -24.71 -2.30
C GLN A 286 10.56 -24.81 -3.35
N TYR A 287 11.10 -23.67 -3.76
CA TYR A 287 12.10 -23.51 -4.83
C TYR A 287 13.47 -23.16 -4.25
N HIS A 288 13.51 -22.33 -3.19
CA HIS A 288 14.75 -21.87 -2.57
C HIS A 288 14.67 -21.92 -1.04
N GLU A 289 15.43 -22.85 -0.46
CA GLU A 289 15.54 -23.02 1.00
C GLU A 289 16.16 -21.79 1.69
N THR A 290 17.04 -21.07 0.99
CA THR A 290 17.77 -19.92 1.56
C THR A 290 16.85 -18.81 2.07
N GLY A 291 15.73 -18.56 1.38
CA GLY A 291 14.74 -17.55 1.76
C GLY A 291 13.51 -18.09 2.52
N ALA A 292 13.38 -19.41 2.66
CA ALA A 292 12.18 -20.05 3.19
C ALA A 292 11.89 -19.69 4.66
N ASP A 293 12.94 -19.47 5.45
CA ASP A 293 12.91 -19.15 6.87
C ASP A 293 12.87 -17.65 7.16
N MET A 294 12.87 -16.76 6.16
CA MET A 294 12.88 -15.30 6.39
C MET A 294 11.72 -14.83 7.29
N VAL A 295 10.57 -15.52 7.24
CA VAL A 295 9.41 -15.26 8.12
C VAL A 295 9.66 -15.56 9.59
N SER A 296 10.58 -16.49 9.90
CA SER A 296 10.85 -16.97 11.25
C SER A 296 12.29 -16.68 11.69
N TYR A 297 13.10 -16.09 10.82
CA TYR A 297 14.50 -15.79 11.06
C TYR A 297 14.69 -14.72 12.15
N PRO A 298 15.69 -14.87 13.05
CA PRO A 298 16.61 -16.02 13.16
C PRO A 298 16.00 -17.18 13.95
N ASN A 299 16.42 -18.42 13.64
CA ASN A 299 16.20 -19.61 14.48
C ASN A 299 14.75 -19.84 14.93
N ASN A 300 13.77 -19.59 14.05
CA ASN A 300 12.34 -19.70 14.35
C ASN A 300 11.83 -18.79 15.50
N SER A 301 12.45 -17.62 15.71
CA SER A 301 12.09 -16.67 16.76
C SER A 301 11.03 -15.64 16.36
N TYR A 302 10.70 -15.51 15.07
CA TYR A 302 9.66 -14.60 14.55
C TYR A 302 9.76 -13.13 15.08
N PRO A 303 10.92 -12.45 14.98
CA PRO A 303 11.09 -11.09 15.50
C PRO A 303 10.15 -10.07 14.83
N LEU A 304 9.77 -10.30 13.57
CA LEU A 304 8.78 -9.47 12.87
C LEU A 304 7.37 -9.57 13.46
N VAL A 305 7.01 -10.69 14.10
CA VAL A 305 5.75 -10.83 14.86
C VAL A 305 5.81 -9.97 16.13
N ASN A 306 6.90 -10.04 16.88
CA ASN A 306 7.10 -9.20 18.06
C ASN A 306 7.06 -7.72 17.70
N ALA A 307 7.69 -7.35 16.58
CA ALA A 307 7.67 -5.99 16.05
C ALA A 307 6.29 -5.53 15.60
N ALA A 308 5.52 -6.39 14.94
CA ALA A 308 4.14 -6.12 14.57
C ALA A 308 3.27 -5.85 15.80
N GLU A 309 3.38 -6.67 16.85
CA GLU A 309 2.63 -6.49 18.08
C GLU A 309 3.07 -5.25 18.86
N TYR A 310 4.37 -4.95 18.91
CA TYR A 310 4.90 -3.72 19.51
C TYR A 310 4.32 -2.47 18.85
N ILE A 311 4.41 -2.39 17.51
CA ILE A 311 3.98 -1.20 16.78
C ILE A 311 2.45 -1.06 16.77
N ALA A 312 1.72 -2.18 16.66
CA ALA A 312 0.27 -2.21 16.77
C ALA A 312 -0.17 -1.71 18.14
N ARG A 313 0.38 -2.29 19.23
CA ARG A 313 0.08 -1.89 20.60
C ARG A 313 0.31 -0.40 20.83
N TYR A 314 1.45 0.12 20.39
CA TYR A 314 1.74 1.55 20.58
C TYR A 314 0.78 2.44 19.78
N ASN A 315 0.53 2.12 18.51
CA ASN A 315 -0.35 2.93 17.65
C ASN A 315 -1.83 2.81 18.01
N LEU A 316 -2.22 1.69 18.61
CA LEU A 316 -3.52 1.57 19.26
C LEU A 316 -3.62 2.46 20.49
N GLY A 317 -2.57 3.14 20.96
CA GLY A 317 -2.61 4.07 22.10
C GLY A 317 -2.11 3.46 23.41
N TYR A 318 -1.66 2.21 23.45
CA TYR A 318 -1.09 1.60 24.66
C TYR A 318 0.37 2.04 24.85
N SER A 319 0.83 1.99 26.10
CA SER A 319 2.26 2.17 26.39
C SER A 319 3.04 0.93 25.97
N VAL A 320 4.27 1.17 25.53
CA VAL A 320 5.29 0.17 25.18
C VAL A 320 6.61 0.57 25.83
N PRO A 321 7.48 -0.39 26.21
CA PRO A 321 8.83 -0.06 26.66
C PRO A 321 9.61 0.56 25.50
N TYR A 322 10.47 1.54 25.78
CA TYR A 322 11.35 2.11 24.77
C TYR A 322 12.75 2.30 25.35
N THR A 323 13.76 1.83 24.63
CA THR A 323 15.16 2.02 24.94
C THR A 323 15.83 2.71 23.75
N PRO A 324 16.39 3.92 23.90
CA PRO A 324 17.06 4.61 22.80
C PRO A 324 18.26 3.82 22.30
N ILE A 325 18.14 3.25 21.09
CA ILE A 325 19.21 2.49 20.44
C ILE A 325 19.49 3.16 19.09
N PRO A 326 20.66 3.82 18.93
CA PRO A 326 21.04 4.41 17.65
C PRO A 326 21.15 3.36 16.56
N GLY A 327 20.69 3.71 15.36
CA GLY A 327 21.01 2.93 14.17
C GLY A 327 22.51 2.96 13.85
N LYS A 328 22.96 2.04 13.02
CA LYS A 328 24.30 2.11 12.42
C LYS A 328 24.51 3.45 11.73
N GLY A 329 25.66 4.07 12.00
CA GLY A 329 26.02 5.40 11.51
C GLY A 329 25.52 6.56 12.38
N TYR A 330 24.80 6.28 13.48
CA TYR A 330 24.28 7.32 14.38
C TYR A 330 24.76 7.12 15.82
N THR A 331 24.88 8.22 16.57
CA THR A 331 25.15 8.20 18.01
C THR A 331 23.90 8.54 18.81
N LEU A 332 23.91 8.25 20.11
CA LEU A 332 22.84 8.67 21.02
C LEU A 332 22.69 10.20 21.06
N ALA A 333 23.80 10.93 20.89
CA ALA A 333 23.79 12.39 20.81
C ALA A 333 23.12 12.91 19.54
N ASP A 334 23.27 12.22 18.39
CA ASP A 334 22.55 12.55 17.16
C ASP A 334 21.05 12.41 17.33
N MET A 335 20.62 11.27 17.90
CA MET A 335 19.21 11.04 18.22
C MET A 335 18.66 12.12 19.18
N GLY A 336 19.43 12.46 20.23
CA GLY A 336 19.02 13.44 21.23
C GLY A 336 18.82 14.86 20.66
N ARG A 337 19.60 15.24 19.64
CA ARG A 337 19.44 16.51 18.91
C ARG A 337 18.29 16.54 17.92
N GLY A 338 17.64 15.39 17.68
CA GLY A 338 16.57 15.26 16.69
C GLY A 338 17.05 15.13 15.24
N ASN A 339 18.29 14.70 15.02
CA ASN A 339 18.77 14.37 13.68
C ASN A 339 18.05 13.09 13.22
N SER A 340 17.02 13.19 12.38
CA SER A 340 16.11 12.09 12.00
C SER A 340 15.15 11.57 13.09
N TRP A 341 15.46 11.70 14.39
CA TRP A 341 14.55 11.28 15.48
C TRP A 341 13.79 12.46 16.11
N THR A 342 12.77 12.14 16.92
CA THR A 342 12.17 13.14 17.81
C THR A 342 13.13 13.44 18.96
N PRO A 343 13.42 14.72 19.28
CA PRO A 343 14.25 15.08 20.42
C PRO A 343 13.74 14.48 21.74
N GLY A 344 14.65 14.21 22.67
CA GLY A 344 14.29 13.75 24.02
C GLY A 344 14.35 12.25 24.25
N LEU A 345 14.79 11.46 23.26
CA LEU A 345 15.09 10.03 23.43
C LEU A 345 13.88 9.21 23.94
N THR A 346 12.71 9.49 23.40
CA THR A 346 11.46 8.77 23.70
C THR A 346 10.91 8.12 22.44
N VAL A 347 9.98 7.18 22.61
CA VAL A 347 9.18 6.69 21.47
C VAL A 347 8.37 7.86 20.91
N SER A 348 8.41 8.03 19.59
CA SER A 348 7.83 9.21 18.95
C SER A 348 6.29 9.14 18.96
N PRO A 349 5.58 10.19 19.40
CA PRO A 349 4.12 10.26 19.28
C PRO A 349 3.67 10.70 17.86
N ARG A 350 4.59 11.08 16.98
CA ARG A 350 4.26 11.59 15.64
C ARG A 350 3.59 10.51 14.80
N PHE A 351 2.46 10.85 14.18
CA PHE A 351 1.62 9.96 13.37
C PHE A 351 1.06 8.75 14.14
N ARG A 352 1.00 8.82 15.47
CA ARG A 352 0.46 7.73 16.30
C ARG A 352 -1.04 7.54 16.02
N GLY A 353 -1.43 6.30 15.75
CA GLY A 353 -2.80 5.96 15.38
C GLY A 353 -3.12 6.12 13.90
N GLU A 354 -2.13 6.50 13.07
CA GLU A 354 -2.20 6.47 11.61
C GLU A 354 -1.72 5.11 11.09
N PHE A 355 -2.64 4.14 10.99
CA PHE A 355 -2.27 2.79 10.60
C PHE A 355 -1.94 2.66 9.11
N ARG A 356 -0.76 2.17 8.75
CA ARG A 356 -0.44 1.79 7.35
C ARG A 356 -1.17 0.49 6.93
N PRO A 357 -1.45 0.28 5.63
CA PRO A 357 -2.10 -0.95 5.16
C PRO A 357 -1.13 -2.14 5.12
N ILE A 358 -0.70 -2.61 6.30
CA ILE A 358 0.24 -3.73 6.46
C ILE A 358 -0.28 -4.86 7.36
N TYR A 359 -1.32 -4.60 8.16
CA TYR A 359 -1.68 -5.47 9.29
C TYR A 359 -2.39 -6.75 8.85
N ARG A 360 -3.23 -6.72 7.81
CA ARG A 360 -3.84 -7.96 7.29
C ARG A 360 -2.79 -8.80 6.56
N SER A 361 -1.84 -8.17 5.89
CA SER A 361 -0.70 -8.83 5.26
C SER A 361 0.15 -9.57 6.29
N ILE A 362 0.47 -8.89 7.40
CA ILE A 362 1.15 -9.49 8.58
C ILE A 362 0.36 -10.69 9.11
N LEU A 363 -0.94 -10.52 9.40
CA LEU A 363 -1.77 -11.60 9.94
C LEU A 363 -1.80 -12.80 8.98
N SER A 364 -2.04 -12.56 7.69
CA SER A 364 -2.12 -13.59 6.66
C SER A 364 -0.80 -14.37 6.53
N LEU A 365 0.34 -13.66 6.40
CA LEU A 365 1.65 -14.29 6.24
C LEU A 365 2.02 -15.16 7.45
N PHE A 366 1.95 -14.59 8.66
CA PHE A 366 2.44 -15.31 9.84
C PHE A 366 1.52 -16.46 10.24
N THR A 367 0.21 -16.33 10.09
CA THR A 367 -0.71 -17.46 10.31
C THR A 367 -0.49 -18.58 9.29
N ALA A 368 -0.26 -18.24 8.01
CA ALA A 368 0.13 -19.22 7.00
C ALA A 368 1.47 -19.91 7.34
N ALA A 369 2.40 -19.18 7.96
CA ALA A 369 3.68 -19.69 8.45
C ALA A 369 3.60 -20.42 9.81
N GLY A 370 2.40 -20.68 10.33
CA GLY A 370 2.17 -21.49 11.54
C GLY A 370 2.12 -20.71 12.86
N VAL A 371 2.18 -19.37 12.84
CA VAL A 371 2.00 -18.55 14.04
C VAL A 371 0.53 -18.55 14.44
N ALA A 372 0.24 -18.90 15.70
CA ALA A 372 -1.12 -18.88 16.21
C ALA A 372 -1.70 -17.45 16.19
N GLU A 373 -2.96 -17.30 15.77
CA GLU A 373 -3.64 -15.99 15.79
C GLU A 373 -3.69 -15.35 17.18
N THR A 374 -3.65 -16.16 18.24
CA THR A 374 -3.60 -15.68 19.63
C THR A 374 -2.30 -14.95 19.97
N SER A 375 -1.26 -15.09 19.14
CA SER A 375 0.01 -14.36 19.26
C SER A 375 0.00 -13.01 18.53
N LEU A 376 -1.09 -12.66 17.84
CA LEU A 376 -1.27 -11.40 17.11
C LEU A 376 -2.49 -10.58 17.59
N PRO A 377 -2.76 -10.46 18.90
CA PRO A 377 -3.97 -9.81 19.40
C PRO A 377 -4.07 -8.34 18.99
N TYR A 378 -2.97 -7.57 19.07
CA TYR A 378 -2.98 -6.15 18.72
C TYR A 378 -3.09 -5.94 17.22
N THR A 379 -2.40 -6.76 16.42
CA THR A 379 -2.57 -6.76 14.96
C THR A 379 -4.04 -7.00 14.57
N LYS A 380 -4.72 -7.96 15.21
CA LYS A 380 -6.15 -8.21 14.99
C LYS A 380 -7.03 -7.04 15.43
N GLU A 381 -6.68 -6.40 16.55
CA GLU A 381 -7.37 -5.20 17.04
C GLU A 381 -7.25 -4.04 16.04
N VAL A 382 -6.06 -3.79 15.47
CA VAL A 382 -5.86 -2.81 14.39
C VAL A 382 -6.73 -3.14 13.18
N ILE A 383 -6.70 -4.39 12.70
CA ILE A 383 -7.50 -4.84 11.56
C ILE A 383 -9.00 -4.59 11.78
N SER A 384 -9.49 -4.75 13.01
CA SER A 384 -10.90 -4.53 13.36
C SER A 384 -11.33 -3.06 13.32
N ARG A 385 -10.38 -2.12 13.30
CA ARG A 385 -10.62 -0.66 13.34
C ARG A 385 -10.35 0.03 12.01
N MET A 386 -9.43 -0.50 11.22
CA MET A 386 -9.04 0.09 9.95
C MET A 386 -10.13 -0.05 8.87
N PRO A 387 -10.33 0.98 8.03
CA PRO A 387 -11.20 0.88 6.88
C PRO A 387 -10.60 -0.04 5.83
N ILE A 388 -11.51 -0.75 5.18
CA ILE A 388 -11.26 -1.30 3.86
C ILE A 388 -10.94 -0.15 2.88
N GLY A 389 -10.15 -0.42 1.85
CA GLY A 389 -9.91 0.57 0.79
C GLY A 389 -8.70 1.45 0.98
N LYS A 390 -7.90 1.24 2.03
CA LYS A 390 -6.77 2.12 2.31
C LYS A 390 -5.74 2.05 1.18
N PHE A 391 -5.46 3.22 0.60
CA PHE A 391 -4.44 3.43 -0.42
C PHE A 391 -3.17 4.00 0.20
N TYR A 392 -2.01 3.50 -0.22
CA TYR A 392 -0.71 3.98 0.22
C TYR A 392 0.37 3.79 -0.85
N PHE A 393 1.32 4.72 -0.98
CA PHE A 393 2.35 4.66 -2.02
C PHE A 393 3.56 3.78 -1.71
N ASP A 394 3.86 3.49 -0.46
CA ASP A 394 5.05 2.69 -0.11
C ASP A 394 4.76 1.18 -0.06
N HIS A 395 3.51 0.78 0.18
CA HIS A 395 3.07 -0.61 0.41
C HIS A 395 1.92 -0.99 -0.54
N PRO A 396 1.69 -2.29 -0.82
CA PRO A 396 0.46 -2.78 -1.42
C PRO A 396 -0.77 -2.22 -0.70
N SER A 397 -1.69 -1.67 -1.47
CA SER A 397 -2.96 -1.11 -1.00
C SER A 397 -4.08 -2.15 -1.08
N TYR A 398 -5.26 -1.88 -0.51
CA TYR A 398 -6.43 -2.76 -0.63
C TYR A 398 -6.22 -4.14 0.01
N GLU A 399 -5.80 -4.14 1.28
CA GLU A 399 -5.50 -5.37 2.02
C GLU A 399 -6.67 -6.34 2.19
N GLY A 400 -7.92 -5.85 2.15
CA GLY A 400 -9.11 -6.71 2.17
C GLY A 400 -9.28 -7.48 0.86
N LEU A 401 -8.90 -6.88 -0.27
CA LEU A 401 -8.82 -7.57 -1.55
C LEU A 401 -7.66 -8.57 -1.54
N ILE A 402 -6.46 -8.14 -1.14
CA ILE A 402 -5.24 -8.96 -1.28
C ILE A 402 -5.18 -10.11 -0.26
N ASN A 403 -5.49 -9.84 1.02
CA ASN A 403 -5.11 -10.67 2.16
C ASN A 403 -6.29 -11.13 3.03
N ALA A 404 -7.54 -10.95 2.62
CA ALA A 404 -8.65 -11.53 3.36
C ALA A 404 -8.56 -13.08 3.36
N THR A 405 -8.74 -13.69 4.53
CA THR A 405 -8.70 -15.15 4.75
C THR A 405 -10.03 -15.71 5.26
N SER A 406 -10.90 -14.87 5.81
CA SER A 406 -12.30 -15.17 6.14
C SER A 406 -13.12 -13.87 6.27
N SER A 407 -14.45 -14.00 6.31
CA SER A 407 -15.41 -12.91 6.48
C SER A 407 -15.34 -12.30 7.88
N SER A 408 -14.22 -11.65 8.22
CA SER A 408 -14.14 -10.82 9.42
C SER A 408 -15.15 -9.69 9.24
N THR A 409 -16.30 -9.79 9.91
CA THR A 409 -17.31 -8.73 9.96
C THR A 409 -16.61 -7.46 10.37
N SER A 410 -16.64 -6.44 9.50
CA SER A 410 -16.17 -5.10 9.86
C SER A 410 -16.92 -4.69 11.12
N ASN A 411 -16.20 -4.59 12.23
CA ASN A 411 -16.72 -3.97 13.43
C ASN A 411 -16.95 -2.47 13.16
N ASN A 412 -17.71 -1.84 14.05
CA ASN A 412 -17.88 -0.39 14.07
C ASN A 412 -16.48 0.26 14.07
N MET A 413 -16.14 0.96 12.99
CA MET A 413 -14.86 1.64 12.87
C MET A 413 -14.96 2.96 13.60
N TYR A 414 -14.27 3.09 14.72
CA TYR A 414 -14.24 4.34 15.45
C TYR A 414 -13.02 5.15 15.02
N VAL A 415 -13.28 6.40 14.64
CA VAL A 415 -12.32 7.30 14.04
C VAL A 415 -12.35 8.67 14.69
N VAL A 416 -11.25 9.40 14.54
CA VAL A 416 -11.24 10.85 14.69
C VAL A 416 -10.74 11.45 13.39
N LEU A 417 -11.41 12.50 12.90
CA LEU A 417 -10.94 13.25 11.74
C LEU A 417 -9.89 14.25 12.19
N GLN A 418 -8.70 14.16 11.62
CA GLN A 418 -7.60 15.07 11.89
C GLN A 418 -7.32 15.94 10.66
N SER A 419 -7.25 17.26 10.83
CA SER A 419 -6.80 18.16 9.76
C SER A 419 -5.29 18.03 9.58
N VAL A 420 -4.83 17.99 8.33
CA VAL A 420 -3.39 17.94 8.00
C VAL A 420 -2.68 19.28 8.24
N LYS A 421 -3.43 20.35 8.53
CA LYS A 421 -2.87 21.70 8.71
C LYS A 421 -1.99 21.79 9.96
N LYS A 422 -0.67 21.68 9.73
CA LYS A 422 0.38 21.69 10.76
C LYS A 422 0.55 23.01 11.51
N SER A 423 0.00 24.11 10.98
CA SER A 423 0.11 25.43 11.62
C SER A 423 -0.67 25.55 12.93
N LEU A 424 -1.58 24.59 13.19
CA LEU A 424 -2.29 24.52 14.45
C LEU A 424 -1.41 24.02 15.60
N ASN A 425 -0.46 23.10 15.35
CA ASN A 425 0.52 22.60 16.32
C ASN A 425 1.83 22.12 15.66
N GLY A 426 2.96 22.64 16.13
CA GLY A 426 4.30 22.41 15.56
C GLY A 426 4.88 21.00 15.69
N ASP A 427 4.17 20.06 16.33
CA ASP A 427 4.61 18.69 16.56
C ASP A 427 3.65 17.61 15.99
N ASN A 428 2.66 18.02 15.18
CA ASN A 428 1.56 17.20 14.66
C ASN A 428 0.64 16.59 15.74
N THR A 429 0.69 17.06 17.00
CA THR A 429 -0.25 16.63 18.03
C THR A 429 -1.48 17.53 18.04
N GLY A 430 -2.68 16.99 17.77
CA GLY A 430 -3.95 17.67 18.06
C GLY A 430 -4.48 18.67 17.03
N THR A 431 -5.10 18.18 15.95
CA THR A 431 -5.96 18.96 15.03
C THR A 431 -7.25 18.20 14.75
N LEU A 432 -7.90 17.75 15.83
CA LEU A 432 -9.01 16.80 15.76
C LEU A 432 -10.35 17.53 15.64
N ALA A 433 -11.20 17.05 14.74
CA ALA A 433 -12.60 17.46 14.63
C ALA A 433 -13.37 17.01 15.87
N THR A 434 -14.06 17.93 16.53
CA THR A 434 -14.82 17.69 17.76
C THR A 434 -16.29 17.98 17.53
N VAL A 435 -17.15 17.06 17.93
CA VAL A 435 -18.61 17.25 17.97
C VAL A 435 -19.00 17.57 19.41
N ILE A 436 -19.49 18.78 19.69
CA ILE A 436 -19.90 19.19 21.04
C ILE A 436 -21.37 18.83 21.31
N ASP A 437 -22.24 19.11 20.34
CA ASP A 437 -23.67 18.84 20.38
C ASP A 437 -24.24 18.73 18.94
N ALA A 438 -25.55 18.47 18.82
CA ALA A 438 -26.21 18.27 17.53
C ALA A 438 -26.53 19.55 16.75
N SER A 439 -26.51 20.72 17.41
CA SER A 439 -26.87 22.03 16.88
C SER A 439 -25.67 22.88 16.48
N SER A 440 -24.48 22.57 17.00
CA SER A 440 -23.26 23.33 16.79
C SER A 440 -22.47 22.82 15.57
N PRO A 441 -21.91 23.72 14.73
CA PRO A 441 -20.92 23.35 13.72
C PRO A 441 -19.73 22.61 14.33
N ILE A 442 -19.26 21.59 13.62
CA ILE A 442 -18.05 20.85 14.02
C ILE A 442 -16.85 21.79 13.93
N THR A 443 -16.00 21.81 14.96
CA THR A 443 -14.75 22.57 14.97
C THR A 443 -13.55 21.64 15.04
N VAL A 444 -12.44 22.07 14.46
CA VAL A 444 -11.14 21.46 14.66
C VAL A 444 -10.48 22.15 15.85
N ASN A 445 -10.17 21.40 16.90
CA ASN A 445 -9.56 21.95 18.10
C ASN A 445 -8.06 21.61 18.14
N GLY A 446 -7.25 22.64 18.47
CA GLY A 446 -5.78 22.60 18.55
C GLY A 446 -5.22 22.14 19.90
N VAL A 447 -6.05 21.69 20.83
CA VAL A 447 -5.62 21.13 22.12
C VAL A 447 -6.11 19.70 22.14
N ASN A 448 -5.35 18.77 22.72
CA ASN A 448 -5.68 17.35 22.98
C ASN A 448 -7.16 17.20 23.39
N PRO A 449 -8.11 17.16 22.44
CA PRO A 449 -9.50 17.24 22.78
C PRO A 449 -9.88 15.86 23.28
N SER A 450 -10.87 15.80 24.14
CA SER A 450 -11.37 14.50 24.57
C SER A 450 -11.74 13.71 23.32
N VAL A 451 -11.01 12.61 23.13
CA VAL A 451 -11.27 11.56 22.16
C VAL A 451 -12.74 11.10 22.28
N ALA A 452 -13.40 11.31 23.43
CA ALA A 452 -14.84 11.15 23.60
C ALA A 452 -15.73 11.87 22.57
N GLY A 453 -15.24 12.90 21.87
CA GLY A 453 -15.94 13.59 20.76
C GLY A 453 -15.77 12.93 19.38
N GLY A 454 -15.20 11.73 19.30
CA GLY A 454 -14.93 11.01 18.05
C GLY A 454 -16.18 10.54 17.29
N LEU A 455 -15.93 9.88 16.15
CA LEU A 455 -16.96 9.45 15.20
C LEU A 455 -16.90 7.94 14.99
N GLN A 456 -18.03 7.30 14.73
CA GLN A 456 -18.10 5.99 14.11
C GLN A 456 -18.23 6.19 12.59
N ALA A 457 -17.26 5.69 11.83
CA ALA A 457 -17.31 5.64 10.38
C ALA A 457 -18.13 4.41 9.93
N VAL A 458 -19.14 4.66 9.10
CA VAL A 458 -20.03 3.64 8.53
C VAL A 458 -19.78 3.57 7.03
N TYR A 459 -19.20 2.47 6.58
CA TYR A 459 -19.01 2.20 5.15
C TYR A 459 -20.37 1.98 4.46
N LEU A 460 -20.61 2.66 3.35
CA LEU A 460 -21.84 2.53 2.57
C LEU A 460 -21.58 1.75 1.28
N THR A 461 -20.75 2.28 0.38
CA THR A 461 -20.39 1.67 -0.91
C THR A 461 -19.25 2.45 -1.57
N LYS A 462 -18.40 1.78 -2.36
CA LYS A 462 -17.23 2.41 -3.00
C LYS A 462 -16.46 3.24 -1.98
N ASN A 463 -16.11 4.48 -2.29
CA ASN A 463 -15.46 5.42 -1.38
C ASN A 463 -16.44 6.21 -0.48
N ARG A 464 -17.68 5.77 -0.28
CA ARG A 464 -18.73 6.52 0.43
C ARG A 464 -18.91 6.04 1.87
N PHE A 465 -18.95 7.00 2.78
CA PHE A 465 -19.08 6.81 4.22
C PHE A 465 -20.16 7.74 4.80
N ALA A 466 -20.77 7.30 5.89
CA ALA A 466 -21.43 8.18 6.85
C ALA A 466 -20.62 8.23 8.15
N PHE A 467 -20.74 9.31 8.90
CA PHE A 467 -20.06 9.45 10.19
C PHE A 467 -21.08 9.73 11.28
N ARG A 468 -21.07 8.91 12.33
CA ARG A 468 -21.97 9.05 13.48
C ARG A 468 -21.18 9.57 14.67
N SER A 469 -21.59 10.68 15.27
CA SER A 469 -21.00 11.14 16.52
C SER A 469 -21.22 10.11 17.61
N ILE A 470 -20.14 9.74 18.30
CA ILE A 470 -20.19 8.86 19.46
C ILE A 470 -20.92 9.57 20.61
N GLN A 471 -20.64 10.86 20.78
CA GLN A 471 -21.20 11.68 21.85
C GLN A 471 -22.71 11.90 21.71
N THR A 472 -23.20 12.22 20.51
CA THR A 472 -24.63 12.54 20.30
C THR A 472 -25.45 11.37 19.76
N GLY A 473 -24.79 10.34 19.21
CA GLY A 473 -25.44 9.25 18.50
C GLY A 473 -26.06 9.65 17.16
N LYS A 474 -25.81 10.86 16.65
CA LYS A 474 -26.35 11.40 15.41
C LYS A 474 -25.34 11.38 14.27
N TYR A 475 -25.80 11.26 13.04
CA TYR A 475 -24.99 11.34 11.84
C TYR A 475 -24.64 12.79 11.48
N LEU A 476 -23.43 12.96 10.95
CA LEU A 476 -23.00 14.21 10.34
C LEU A 476 -23.84 14.49 9.11
N SER A 477 -24.37 15.71 9.01
CA SER A 477 -25.26 16.19 7.96
C SER A 477 -24.80 17.54 7.46
N VAL A 478 -24.93 17.77 6.15
CA VAL A 478 -24.62 19.06 5.52
C VAL A 478 -25.89 19.87 5.34
N THR A 479 -25.93 21.04 6.00
CA THR A 479 -27.02 22.01 5.87
C THR A 479 -27.01 22.70 4.50
N ALA A 480 -28.11 23.38 4.15
CA ALA A 480 -28.24 24.11 2.88
C ALA A 480 -27.13 25.16 2.67
N ASN A 481 -26.65 25.79 3.74
CA ASN A 481 -25.56 26.78 3.69
C ASN A 481 -24.15 26.15 3.74
N GLY A 482 -24.06 24.82 3.75
CA GLY A 482 -22.79 24.09 3.75
C GLY A 482 -22.19 23.81 5.13
N ASN A 483 -22.83 24.21 6.24
CA ASN A 483 -22.35 23.84 7.58
C ASN A 483 -22.51 22.33 7.81
N VAL A 484 -21.53 21.73 8.49
CA VAL A 484 -21.57 20.31 8.89
C VAL A 484 -21.98 20.22 10.37
N LEU A 485 -23.08 19.52 10.64
CA LEU A 485 -23.67 19.33 11.98
C LEU A 485 -23.85 17.85 12.29
N ALA A 486 -23.77 17.43 13.56
CA ALA A 486 -24.11 16.07 13.97
C ALA A 486 -25.58 15.95 14.39
N SER A 487 -26.51 16.12 13.44
CA SER A 487 -27.94 16.32 13.73
C SER A 487 -28.87 15.21 13.23
N ALA A 488 -28.42 14.34 12.33
CA ALA A 488 -29.30 13.41 11.62
C ALA A 488 -29.46 12.06 12.33
N ASP A 489 -30.64 11.45 12.24
CA ASP A 489 -30.91 10.09 12.75
C ASP A 489 -30.72 8.99 11.70
N ASN A 490 -30.85 9.34 10.42
CA ASN A 490 -30.82 8.41 9.30
C ASN A 490 -29.83 8.88 8.24
N ILE A 491 -29.29 7.94 7.46
CA ILE A 491 -28.34 8.23 6.40
C ILE A 491 -29.09 8.50 5.10
N THR A 492 -28.95 9.70 4.55
CA THR A 492 -29.38 10.07 3.19
C THR A 492 -28.20 10.60 2.39
N SER A 493 -28.43 11.26 1.25
CA SER A 493 -27.36 11.94 0.50
C SER A 493 -26.70 13.08 1.30
N SER A 494 -27.41 13.71 2.25
CA SER A 494 -26.87 14.77 3.11
C SER A 494 -25.92 14.29 4.20
N GLU A 495 -26.01 13.02 4.56
CA GLU A 495 -25.13 12.36 5.55
C GLU A 495 -24.05 11.49 4.90
N THR A 496 -23.99 11.50 3.57
CA THR A 496 -23.05 10.71 2.79
C THR A 496 -21.89 11.55 2.29
N PHE A 497 -20.68 11.10 2.58
CA PHE A 497 -19.43 11.73 2.18
C PHE A 497 -18.59 10.76 1.37
N SER A 498 -17.96 11.22 0.29
CA SER A 498 -16.87 10.47 -0.34
C SER A 498 -15.54 10.81 0.34
N TYR A 499 -14.77 9.80 0.70
CA TYR A 499 -13.40 9.95 1.19
C TYR A 499 -12.41 9.45 0.15
N ASN A 500 -11.51 10.32 -0.31
CA ASN A 500 -10.49 9.97 -1.29
C ASN A 500 -9.11 10.23 -0.71
N ASP A 501 -8.37 9.18 -0.36
CA ASP A 501 -6.99 9.27 0.11
C ASP A 501 -6.02 9.37 -1.08
N SER A 502 -5.10 10.33 -1.04
CA SER A 502 -4.05 10.46 -2.05
C SER A 502 -2.89 9.48 -1.88
N GLY A 503 -2.88 8.60 -0.88
CA GLY A 503 -1.86 7.54 -0.72
C GLY A 503 -0.80 7.81 0.34
N ASN A 504 -1.02 8.81 1.19
CA ASN A 504 -0.15 9.19 2.29
C ASN A 504 -0.95 9.52 3.56
N GLY A 505 -2.22 9.09 3.65
CA GLY A 505 -3.12 9.45 4.75
C GLY A 505 -3.76 10.82 4.60
N ASN A 506 -3.48 11.55 3.50
CA ASN A 506 -3.91 12.93 3.27
C ASN A 506 -5.17 13.00 2.38
N GLY A 507 -6.27 12.45 2.88
CA GLY A 507 -7.50 12.35 2.09
C GLY A 507 -8.32 13.63 2.00
N THR A 508 -9.23 13.67 1.02
CA THR A 508 -10.27 14.70 0.91
C THR A 508 -11.63 14.11 1.23
N LEU A 509 -12.48 14.91 1.88
CA LEU A 509 -13.88 14.59 2.12
C LEU A 509 -14.74 15.48 1.22
N GLN A 510 -15.65 14.88 0.46
CA GLN A 510 -16.62 15.62 -0.35
C GLN A 510 -18.04 15.18 0.02
N ALA A 511 -18.90 16.15 0.32
CA ALA A 511 -20.29 15.90 0.64
C ALA A 511 -21.10 15.59 -0.63
N LEU A 512 -21.87 14.50 -0.59
CA LEU A 512 -22.62 14.05 -1.77
C LEU A 512 -23.84 14.95 -2.06
N SER A 513 -24.45 15.55 -1.04
CA SER A 513 -25.64 16.39 -1.19
C SER A 513 -25.43 17.63 -2.04
N ASN A 514 -24.25 18.26 -1.96
CA ASN A 514 -23.95 19.50 -2.67
C ASN A 514 -22.69 19.44 -3.54
N GLY A 515 -21.99 18.30 -3.57
CA GLY A 515 -20.76 18.08 -4.33
C GLY A 515 -19.57 18.90 -3.86
N ARG A 516 -19.63 19.51 -2.66
CA ARG A 516 -18.58 20.39 -2.13
C ARG A 516 -17.62 19.65 -1.22
N TYR A 517 -16.37 20.07 -1.24
CA TYR A 517 -15.33 19.57 -0.35
C TYR A 517 -15.49 20.16 1.04
N VAL A 518 -15.25 19.30 2.02
CA VAL A 518 -15.22 19.62 3.44
C VAL A 518 -13.89 20.29 3.75
N ILE A 519 -13.95 21.56 4.16
CA ILE A 519 -12.80 22.38 4.51
C ILE A 519 -12.95 22.95 5.92
N MET A 520 -11.83 23.18 6.57
CA MET A 520 -11.73 23.91 7.82
C MET A 520 -11.48 25.40 7.52
N ASN A 521 -12.30 26.29 8.09
CA ASN A 521 -12.02 27.72 8.08
C ASN A 521 -10.78 28.03 8.92
N ALA A 522 -9.83 28.82 8.40
CA ALA A 522 -8.57 29.08 9.08
C ALA A 522 -8.68 29.99 10.31
N ASP A 523 -9.73 30.82 10.39
CA ASP A 523 -9.94 31.80 11.46
C ASP A 523 -10.83 31.23 12.57
N THR A 524 -11.88 30.49 12.20
CA THR A 524 -12.87 29.95 13.14
C THR A 524 -12.66 28.48 13.48
N TYR A 525 -11.83 27.77 12.71
CA TYR A 525 -11.62 26.32 12.76
C TYR A 525 -12.88 25.49 12.54
N GLN A 526 -13.99 26.10 12.11
CA GLN A 526 -15.22 25.39 11.80
C GLN A 526 -15.09 24.63 10.48
N ILE A 527 -15.68 23.44 10.45
CA ILE A 527 -15.76 22.59 9.27
C ILE A 527 -17.02 22.92 8.48
N SER A 528 -16.87 23.11 7.17
CA SER A 528 -17.99 23.32 6.24
C SER A 528 -17.74 22.61 4.91
N ALA A 529 -18.81 22.10 4.28
CA ALA A 529 -18.80 21.55 2.93
C ALA A 529 -19.19 22.65 1.93
N THR A 530 -18.29 23.59 1.67
CA THR A 530 -18.55 24.78 0.83
C THR A 530 -17.61 24.87 -0.37
N ALA A 531 -16.43 24.26 -0.29
CA ALA A 531 -15.37 24.41 -1.28
C ALA A 531 -15.67 23.64 -2.58
N THR A 532 -15.30 24.21 -3.72
CA THR A 532 -15.34 23.53 -5.03
C THR A 532 -14.11 22.67 -5.31
N GLY A 533 -13.05 22.81 -4.51
CA GLY A 533 -11.79 22.08 -4.62
C GLY A 533 -10.98 22.16 -3.33
N VAL A 534 -9.90 21.38 -3.25
CA VAL A 534 -8.96 21.37 -2.11
C VAL A 534 -7.60 21.86 -2.60
N ASN A 535 -7.22 23.07 -2.17
CA ASN A 535 -6.02 23.76 -2.64
C ASN A 535 -4.92 23.86 -1.57
N ASP A 536 -5.22 23.51 -0.32
CA ASP A 536 -4.30 23.57 0.81
C ASP A 536 -4.62 22.48 1.85
N ASP A 537 -3.87 22.46 2.96
CA ASP A 537 -4.04 21.51 4.06
C ASP A 537 -5.33 21.72 4.87
N SER A 538 -6.08 22.79 4.62
CA SER A 538 -7.35 23.06 5.32
C SER A 538 -8.49 22.18 4.81
N GLY A 539 -8.38 21.62 3.59
CA GLY A 539 -9.34 20.65 3.01
C GLY A 539 -8.90 19.19 3.08
N ARG A 540 -7.92 18.91 3.92
CA ARG A 540 -7.18 17.66 3.97
C ARG A 540 -7.35 16.97 5.32
N TRP A 541 -7.72 15.69 5.30
CA TRP A 541 -8.21 14.95 6.45
C TRP A 541 -7.58 13.56 6.57
N ILE A 542 -7.07 13.25 7.76
CA ILE A 542 -6.62 11.94 8.18
C ILE A 542 -7.68 11.31 9.06
N MET A 543 -7.99 10.02 8.85
CA MET A 543 -8.75 9.24 9.82
C MET A 543 -7.78 8.55 10.77
N LEU A 544 -7.82 8.96 12.04
CA LEU A 544 -7.10 8.31 13.14
C LEU A 544 -7.99 7.26 13.80
N TYR A 545 -7.37 6.21 14.35
CA TYR A 545 -8.07 5.07 14.94
C TYR A 545 -7.71 4.91 16.42
N PRO A 546 -8.27 5.74 17.32
CA PRO A 546 -7.94 5.70 18.73
C PRO A 546 -8.48 4.44 19.42
N LYS A 547 -8.14 4.24 20.71
CA LYS A 547 -8.82 3.20 21.49
C LYS A 547 -10.29 3.53 21.69
N PRO A 548 -11.18 2.53 21.63
CA PRO A 548 -12.55 2.67 22.08
C PRO A 548 -12.68 3.21 23.51
N ALA A 549 -11.79 2.82 24.43
CA ALA A 549 -11.79 3.33 25.80
C ALA A 549 -11.48 4.84 25.85
N ASP A 550 -10.54 5.30 25.02
CA ASP A 550 -10.20 6.72 24.89
C ASP A 550 -11.40 7.53 24.35
N LEU A 551 -12.26 6.91 23.56
CA LEU A 551 -13.51 7.47 23.04
C LEU A 551 -14.71 7.35 24.00
N GLY A 552 -14.56 6.75 25.18
CA GLY A 552 -15.66 6.48 26.10
C GLY A 552 -16.68 5.45 25.59
N VAL A 553 -16.32 4.63 24.60
CA VAL A 553 -17.20 3.62 23.97
C VAL A 553 -17.26 2.33 24.78
N ILE A 554 -16.21 2.02 25.54
CA ILE A 554 -16.09 0.82 26.37
C ILE A 554 -15.54 1.26 27.73
N ASN A 555 -16.21 0.87 28.82
CA ASN A 555 -15.77 1.09 30.20
C ASN A 555 -14.72 0.08 30.63
#